data_AF-A0A369Q9E6-F1
#
_entry.id   AF-A0A369Q9E6-F1
#
_cell.length_a   1.000
_cell.length_b   1.000
_cell.length_c   1.000
_cell.angle_alpha   90.00
_cell.angle_beta   90.00
_cell.angle_gamma   90.00
#
_symmetry.space_group_name_H-M   'P 1'
#
loop_
_entity.id
_entity.type
_entity.pdbx_description
1 polymer ?
#
loop_
_entity_poly.entity_id
_entity_poly.type
_entity_poly.pdbx_seq_one_letter_code
_entity_poly.pdbx_strand_id
1 'polypeptide(L)' 'MIIGEATNHISADIKDKYNTVDWLGIKGFRNIIVHEYFKVNKAVVWKLIHDNLPDSKPIIVQALKDLEAASQQF' A
#
# COMPACT_ATOMS: atom_id res chain seq x y z
N MET A 1 -0.82 11.60 -3.97
CA MET A 1 0.27 10.60 -4.04
C MET A 1 -0.33 9.31 -4.59
N ILE A 2 0.26 8.72 -5.64
CA ILE A 2 -0.39 7.66 -6.44
C ILE A 2 -0.67 6.39 -5.61
N ILE A 3 0.31 5.90 -4.85
CA ILE A 3 0.19 4.64 -4.11
C ILE A 3 -0.92 4.72 -3.05
N GLY A 4 -0.91 5.75 -2.20
CA GLY A 4 -1.93 5.89 -1.15
C GLY A 4 -3.32 6.26 -1.65
N GLU A 5 -3.45 6.78 -2.88
CA GLU A 5 -4.77 6.98 -3.50
C GLU A 5 -5.31 5.67 -4.10
N ALA A 6 -4.43 4.84 -4.68
CA ALA A 6 -4.79 3.53 -5.20
C ALA A 6 -5.33 2.60 -4.10
N THR A 7 -4.80 2.67 -2.87
CA THR A 7 -5.29 1.83 -1.76
C THR A 7 -6.74 2.11 -1.36
N ASN A 8 -7.28 3.30 -1.63
CA ASN A 8 -8.69 3.59 -1.38
C ASN A 8 -9.64 2.78 -2.27
N HIS A 9 -9.17 2.34 -3.44
CA HIS A 9 -9.95 1.60 -4.43
C HIS A 9 -9.88 0.08 -4.25
N ILE A 10 -9.01 -0.41 -3.36
CA ILE A 10 -8.91 -1.83 -3.01
C ILE A 10 -10.08 -2.19 -2.07
N SER A 11 -10.81 -3.26 -2.38
CA SER A 11 -11.94 -3.74 -1.56
C SER A 11 -11.49 -4.21 -0.18
N ALA A 12 -12.44 -4.28 0.76
CA ALA A 12 -12.18 -4.76 2.12
C ALA A 12 -11.68 -6.21 2.11
N ASP A 13 -12.33 -7.09 1.34
CA ASP A 13 -11.97 -8.51 1.28
C ASP A 13 -10.50 -8.74 0.85
N ILE A 14 -9.99 -7.92 -0.07
CA ILE A 14 -8.60 -8.01 -0.51
C ILE A 14 -7.64 -7.47 0.56
N LYS A 15 -8.00 -6.38 1.23
CA LYS A 15 -7.21 -5.86 2.35
C LYS A 15 -7.12 -6.86 3.50
N ASP A 16 -8.23 -7.53 3.80
CA ASP A 16 -8.31 -8.55 4.85
C ASP A 16 -7.52 -9.80 4.48
N LYS A 17 -7.61 -10.25 3.23
CA LYS A 17 -6.83 -11.39 2.71
C LYS A 17 -5.32 -11.13 2.75
N TYR A 18 -4.89 -9.91 2.44
CA TYR A 18 -3.48 -9.49 2.44
C TYR A 18 -3.19 -8.51 3.57
N ASN A 19 -3.60 -8.85 4.80
CA ASN A 19 -3.45 -8.00 5.99
C ASN A 19 -1.99 -7.83 6.48
N THR A 20 -1.04 -8.56 5.89
CA THR A 20 0.40 -8.38 6.12
C THR A 20 0.92 -7.07 5.53
N VAL A 21 0.20 -6.46 4.58
CA VAL A 21 0.47 -5.11 4.10
C VAL A 21 -0.20 -4.11 5.04
N ASP A 22 0.57 -3.11 5.51
CA ASP A 22 0.04 -2.04 6.36
C ASP A 22 -0.77 -1.01 5.54
N TRP A 23 -2.00 -1.39 5.17
CA TRP A 23 -2.91 -0.55 4.39
C TRP A 23 -3.25 0.77 5.10
N LEU A 24 -3.37 0.73 6.42
CA LEU A 24 -3.66 1.90 7.25
C LEU A 24 -2.47 2.86 7.27
N GLY A 25 -1.27 2.36 7.45
CA GLY A 25 -0.03 3.15 7.37
C GLY A 25 0.15 3.81 6.01
N ILE A 26 -0.11 3.08 4.91
CA ILE A 26 -0.04 3.65 3.55
C ILE A 26 -1.05 4.80 3.38
N LYS A 27 -2.29 4.62 3.89
CA LYS A 27 -3.31 5.68 3.86
C LYS A 27 -2.93 6.88 4.74
N GLY A 28 -2.40 6.63 5.93
CA GLY A 28 -1.93 7.66 6.86
C GLY A 28 -0.78 8.48 6.26
N PHE A 29 0.16 7.81 5.60
CA PHE A 29 1.29 8.47 4.93
C PHE A 29 0.83 9.41 3.82
N ARG A 30 -0.21 9.04 3.04
CA ARG A 30 -0.84 9.94 2.07
C ARG A 30 -1.37 11.21 2.72
N ASN A 31 -2.03 11.08 3.88
CA ASN A 31 -2.56 12.25 4.59
C ASN A 31 -1.44 13.17 5.06
N ILE A 32 -0.34 12.62 5.58
CA ILE A 32 0.81 13.40 6.03
C ILE A 32 1.46 14.14 4.85
N ILE A 33 1.69 13.47 3.71
CA ILE A 33 2.31 14.13 2.54
C ILE A 33 1.38 15.17 1.89
N VAL A 34 0.06 15.00 1.93
CA VAL A 34 -0.86 15.94 1.28
C VAL A 34 -1.20 17.14 2.17
N HIS A 35 -1.40 16.92 3.47
CA HIS A 35 -1.90 17.96 4.40
C HIS A 35 -0.83 18.53 5.33
N GLU A 36 0.22 17.78 5.61
CA GLU A 36 1.28 18.16 6.55
C GLU A 36 2.66 18.14 5.88
N TYR A 37 2.73 18.41 4.57
CA TYR A 37 3.97 18.36 3.78
C TYR A 37 5.10 19.21 4.37
N PHE A 38 4.75 20.32 5.02
CA PHE A 38 5.69 21.23 5.69
C PHE A 38 6.28 20.65 7.00
N LYS A 39 5.66 19.60 7.56
CA LYS A 39 6.17 18.83 8.72
C LYS A 39 6.74 17.47 8.32
N VAL A 40 6.76 17.13 7.03
CA VAL A 40 7.26 15.85 6.56
C VAL A 40 8.74 15.72 6.94
N ASN A 41 9.02 14.79 7.85
CA ASN A 41 10.37 14.42 8.19
C ASN A 41 10.95 13.53 7.09
N LYS A 42 11.97 14.02 6.40
CA LYS A 42 12.65 13.27 5.33
C LYS A 42 13.19 11.92 5.78
N ALA A 43 13.61 11.78 7.05
CA ALA A 43 14.06 10.51 7.60
C ALA A 43 12.92 9.48 7.70
N VAL A 44 11.70 9.93 7.99
CA VAL A 44 10.50 9.06 8.02
C VAL A 44 10.16 8.59 6.61
N VAL A 45 10.22 9.49 5.62
CA VAL A 45 10.00 9.13 4.20
C VAL A 45 11.06 8.14 3.73
N TRP A 46 12.34 8.41 4.04
CA TRP A 46 13.45 7.54 3.70
C TRP A 46 13.26 6.14 4.28
N LYS A 47 12.94 6.06 5.58
CA LYS A 47 12.65 4.80 6.26
C LYS A 47 11.51 4.05 5.59
N LEU A 48 10.40 4.72 5.26
CA LEU A 48 9.25 4.08 4.62
C LEU A 48 9.61 3.49 3.25
N ILE A 49 10.42 4.21 2.45
CA ILE A 49 10.88 3.75 1.14
C ILE A 49 11.83 2.56 1.27
N HIS A 50 12.73 2.58 2.26
CA HIS A 50 13.79 1.57 2.40
C HIS A 50 13.38 0.33 3.19
N ASP A 51 12.53 0.48 4.19
CA ASP A 51 12.20 -0.60 5.12
C ASP A 51 10.83 -1.20 4.81
N ASN A 52 9.81 -0.36 4.57
CA ASN A 52 8.43 -0.85 4.44
C ASN A 52 8.03 -1.20 2.99
N LEU A 53 8.47 -0.39 2.02
CA LEU A 53 8.09 -0.60 0.61
C LEU A 53 8.59 -1.95 0.05
N PRO A 54 9.83 -2.41 0.33
CA PRO A 54 10.33 -3.68 -0.18
C PRO A 54 9.53 -4.88 0.33
N ASP A 55 9.03 -4.82 1.57
CA ASP A 55 8.24 -5.89 2.18
C ASP A 55 6.85 -6.00 1.55
N SER A 56 6.24 -4.85 1.19
CA SER A 56 4.89 -4.81 0.61
C SER A 56 4.82 -5.25 -0.86
N LYS A 57 5.87 -4.99 -1.65
CA LYS A 57 5.91 -5.27 -3.09
C LYS A 57 5.67 -6.76 -3.46
N PRO A 58 6.38 -7.74 -2.87
CA PRO A 58 6.16 -9.15 -3.22
C PRO A 58 4.74 -9.61 -2.89
N ILE A 59 4.15 -9.11 -1.80
CA ILE A 59 2.78 -9.42 -1.41
C ILE A 59 1.79 -8.88 -2.44
N ILE A 60 1.97 -7.63 -2.89
CA ILE A 60 1.13 -7.03 -3.93
C ILE A 60 1.25 -7.79 -5.26
N VAL A 61 2.46 -8.20 -5.64
CA VAL A 61 2.67 -9.01 -6.85
C VAL A 61 1.98 -10.37 -6.75
N GLN A 62 2.04 -11.01 -5.58
CA GLN A 62 1.30 -12.26 -5.35
C GLN A 62 -0.21 -12.04 -5.41
N ALA A 63 -0.70 -10.95 -4.82
CA ALA A 63 -2.12 -10.61 -4.84
C ALA A 63 -2.65 -10.43 -6.27
N LEU A 64 -1.88 -9.80 -7.15
CA LEU A 64 -2.23 -9.67 -8.56
C LEU A 64 -2.33 -11.03 -9.27
N LYS A 65 -1.34 -11.90 -9.07
CA LYS A 65 -1.35 -13.25 -9.66
C LYS A 65 -2.56 -14.08 -9.20
N ASP A 66 -2.87 -14.04 -7.91
CA ASP A 66 -4.03 -14.73 -7.34
C ASP A 66 -5.34 -14.25 -7.97
N LEU A 67 -5.47 -12.93 -8.20
CA LEU A 67 -6.65 -12.32 -8.80
C LEU A 67 -6.78 -12.65 -10.29
N GLU A 68 -5.68 -12.61 -11.03
CA GLU A 68 -5.64 -13.01 -12.44
C GLU A 68 -6.03 -14.49 -12.60
N ALA A 69 -5.48 -15.38 -11.77
CA ALA A 69 -5.82 -16.80 -11.76
C ALA A 69 -7.30 -17.05 -11.45
N ALA A 70 -7.87 -16.32 -10.49
CA ALA A 70 -9.31 -16.41 -10.16
C ALA A 70 -10.20 -15.89 -11.29
N SER A 71 -9.75 -14.89 -12.05
CA SER A 71 -10.50 -14.35 -13.20
C SER A 71 -10.49 -15.25 -14.43
N GLN A 72 -9.47 -16.10 -14.59
CA GLN A 72 -9.33 -17.05 -15.70
C GLN A 72 -10.07 -18.37 -15.49
N GLN A 73 -10.69 -18.57 -14.32
CA GLN A 73 -11.48 -19.75 -13.99
C GLN A 73 -12.98 -19.61 -14.37
N PHE A 74 -13.35 -18.53 -15.05
CA PHE A 74 -14.70 -18.25 -15.55
C PHE A 74 -14.70 -17.98 -17.06
#